data_AF-A0A6N9UCX7-F1
#
_entry.id   AF-A0A6N9UCX7-F1
#
_cell.length_a   1.000
_cell.length_b   1.000
_cell.length_c   1.000
_cell.angle_alpha   90.00
_cell.angle_beta   90.00
_cell.angle_gamma   90.00
#
_symmetry.space_group_name_H-M   'P 1'
#
loop_
_entity.id
_entity.type
_entity.pdbx_description
1 polymer ?
#
loop_
_entity_poly.entity_id
_entity_poly.type
_entity_poly.pdbx_seq_one_letter_code
_entity_poly.pdbx_strand_id
1 'polypeptide(L)' 'MTATTAPRLDALLARAARDHPGRTALEGAGESWTYARLERAVDALAARLAATGVAPGDRIGVHAPKSPATV' A
#
# COMPACT_ATOMS: atom_id res chain seq x y z
N MET A 1 -7.56 -17.89 -25.34
CA MET A 1 -7.64 -16.46 -24.98
C MET A 1 -6.56 -16.19 -23.94
N THR A 2 -5.41 -15.66 -24.33
CA THR A 2 -4.35 -15.27 -23.39
C THR A 2 -4.80 -14.02 -22.66
N ALA A 3 -5.18 -14.14 -21.39
CA ALA A 3 -5.45 -12.98 -20.55
C ALA A 3 -4.12 -12.24 -20.33
N THR A 4 -4.00 -11.04 -20.88
CA THR A 4 -2.94 -10.11 -20.50
C THR A 4 -3.20 -9.70 -19.06
N THR A 5 -2.48 -10.29 -18.10
CA THR A 5 -2.57 -9.87 -16.70
C THR A 5 -1.98 -8.47 -16.58
N ALA A 6 -2.84 -7.48 -16.36
CA ALA A 6 -2.42 -6.13 -16.01
C ALA A 6 -1.52 -6.18 -14.76
N PRO A 7 -0.49 -5.31 -14.67
CA PRO A 7 0.40 -5.30 -13.52
C PRO A 7 -0.40 -5.07 -12.23
N ARG A 8 -0.06 -5.80 -11.17
CA ARG A 8 -0.68 -5.62 -9.85
C ARG A 8 -0.31 -4.24 -9.31
N LEU A 9 -1.25 -3.56 -8.69
CA LEU A 9 -1.04 -2.22 -8.14
C LEU A 9 0.10 -2.19 -7.11
N ASP A 10 0.17 -3.21 -6.25
CA ASP A 10 1.24 -3.34 -5.25
C ASP A 10 2.62 -3.44 -5.89
N ALA A 11 2.73 -4.13 -7.03
CA ALA A 11 4.00 -4.24 -7.75
C ALA A 11 4.48 -2.90 -8.34
N LEU A 12 3.55 -2.04 -8.76
CA LEU A 12 3.87 -0.69 -9.23
C LEU A 12 4.36 0.20 -8.07
N LEU A 13 3.73 0.09 -6.90
CA LEU A 13 4.13 0.80 -5.68
C LEU A 13 5.50 0.34 -5.17
N ALA A 14 5.72 -0.97 -5.09
CA ALA A 14 7.01 -1.55 -4.67
C ALA A 14 8.15 -1.15 -5.61
N ARG A 15 7.88 -1.03 -6.92
CA ARG A 15 8.84 -0.47 -7.86
C ARG A 15 9.12 1.00 -7.56
N ALA A 16 8.09 1.83 -7.37
CA ALA A 16 8.26 3.24 -7.07
C ALA A 16 9.05 3.45 -5.76
N ALA A 17 8.84 2.62 -4.73
CA ALA A 17 9.60 2.72 -3.49
C ALA A 17 11.07 2.34 -3.63
N ARG A 18 11.40 1.36 -4.48
CA ARG A 18 12.79 1.03 -4.81
C ARG A 18 13.46 2.12 -5.63
N ASP A 19 12.77 2.64 -6.64
CA ASP A 19 13.33 3.63 -7.57
C ASP A 19 13.42 5.04 -6.92
N HIS A 20 12.55 5.34 -5.96
CA HIS A 20 12.35 6.68 -5.40
C HIS A 20 12.09 6.71 -3.87
N PRO A 21 12.92 6.07 -3.03
CA PRO A 21 12.61 5.84 -1.62
C PRO A 21 12.44 7.12 -0.79
N GLY A 22 13.18 8.18 -1.11
CA GLY A 22 13.15 9.46 -0.41
C GLY A 22 12.13 10.47 -0.96
N ARG A 23 11.48 10.18 -2.09
CA ARG A 23 10.46 11.10 -2.66
C ARG A 23 9.16 10.97 -1.87
N THR A 24 8.47 12.09 -1.69
CA THR A 24 7.14 12.10 -1.11
C THR A 24 6.15 11.33 -1.98
N ALA A 25 5.43 10.40 -1.37
CA ALA A 25 4.37 9.60 -1.99
C ALA A 25 2.97 10.12 -1.61
N LEU A 26 2.77 10.49 -0.33
CA LEU A 26 1.49 10.93 0.20
C LEU A 26 1.68 12.19 1.06
N GLU A 27 0.76 13.13 0.93
CA GLU A 27 0.67 14.31 1.79
C GLU A 27 -0.78 14.52 2.21
N GLY A 28 -1.00 14.84 3.48
CA GLY A 28 -2.34 15.07 4.02
C GLY A 28 -2.37 15.03 5.53
N ALA A 29 -3.40 15.65 6.12
CA ALA A 29 -3.56 15.73 7.58
C ALA A 29 -2.33 16.30 8.32
N GLY A 30 -1.57 17.20 7.68
CA GLY A 30 -0.35 17.79 8.24
C GLY A 30 0.88 16.87 8.20
N GLU A 31 0.77 15.69 7.58
CA GLU A 31 1.86 14.74 7.43
C GLU A 31 2.29 14.59 5.97
N SER A 32 3.56 14.23 5.79
CA SER A 32 4.15 13.85 4.50
C SER A 32 4.86 12.50 4.67
N TRP A 33 4.56 11.56 3.78
CA TRP A 33 5.12 10.21 3.80
C TRP A 33 5.93 9.99 2.52
N THR A 34 7.15 9.51 2.67
CA THR A 34 7.97 9.06 1.53
C THR A 34 7.52 7.69 1.05
N TYR A 35 7.89 7.33 -0.19
CA TYR A 35 7.63 5.98 -0.69
C TYR A 35 8.23 4.89 0.20
N ALA A 36 9.43 5.09 0.78
CA ALA A 36 10.01 4.11 1.68
C ALA A 36 9.22 3.97 3.00
N ARG A 37 8.60 5.05 3.49
CA ARG A 37 7.72 4.99 4.67
C ARG A 37 6.42 4.26 4.33
N LEU A 38 5.85 4.56 3.17
CA LEU A 38 4.65 3.89 2.67
C LEU A 38 4.86 2.38 2.54
N GLU A 39 5.96 1.94 1.90
CA GLU A 39 6.31 0.52 1.75
C GLU A 39 6.30 -0.21 3.11
N ARG A 40 7.02 0.34 4.10
CA ARG A 40 7.09 -0.26 5.45
C ARG A 40 5.73 -0.31 6.14
N ALA A 41 4.90 0.71 5.96
CA ALA A 41 3.56 0.75 6.54
C ALA A 41 2.63 -0.30 5.90
N VAL A 42 2.70 -0.45 4.57
CA VAL A 42 1.99 -1.48 3.82
C VAL A 42 2.42 -2.88 4.26
N ASP A 43 3.72 -3.15 4.34
CA ASP A 43 4.25 -4.45 4.78
C ASP A 43 3.77 -4.81 6.20
N ALA A 44 3.83 -3.84 7.11
CA ALA A 44 3.37 -4.03 8.50
C ALA A 44 1.86 -4.31 8.57
N LEU A 45 1.04 -3.60 7.78
CA LEU A 45 -0.40 -3.83 7.74
C LEU A 45 -0.74 -5.18 7.09
N ALA A 46 -0.08 -5.51 5.97
CA ALA A 46 -0.27 -6.78 5.28
C ALA A 46 0.08 -7.98 6.18
N ALA A 47 1.20 -7.91 6.90
CA ALA A 47 1.59 -8.93 7.87
C ALA A 47 0.54 -9.10 8.99
N ARG A 48 -0.01 -8.00 9.50
CA ARG A 48 -1.08 -8.04 10.51
C ARG A 48 -2.36 -8.66 9.98
N LEU A 49 -2.79 -8.30 8.77
CA LEU A 49 -4.00 -8.86 8.15
C LEU A 49 -3.82 -10.36 7.89
N ALA A 50 -2.66 -10.77 7.37
CA ALA A 50 -2.34 -12.18 7.19
C ALA A 50 -2.35 -12.95 8.52
N ALA A 51 -1.81 -12.36 9.59
CA ALA A 51 -1.86 -12.95 10.93
C ALA A 51 -3.28 -13.09 11.49
N THR A 52 -4.23 -12.27 11.04
CA THR A 52 -5.67 -12.40 11.36
C THR A 52 -6.42 -13.40 10.48
N GLY A 53 -5.73 -14.08 9.54
CA GLY A 53 -6.31 -15.09 8.68
C GLY A 53 -6.93 -14.57 7.38
N VAL A 54 -6.68 -13.30 7.04
CA VAL A 54 -7.13 -12.74 5.74
C VAL A 54 -6.43 -13.45 4.59
N ALA A 55 -7.21 -13.87 3.60
CA ALA A 55 -6.76 -14.56 2.41
C ALA A 55 -7.19 -13.84 1.11
N PRO A 56 -6.59 -14.18 -0.04
CA PRO A 56 -7.05 -13.68 -1.33
C PRO A 56 -8.54 -13.97 -1.57
N GLY A 57 -9.30 -12.94 -1.91
CA GLY A 57 -10.76 -13.02 -2.10
C GLY A 57 -11.57 -12.51 -0.91
N ASP A 58 -10.94 -12.35 0.26
CA ASP A 58 -11.60 -11.77 1.42
C ASP A 58 -11.86 -10.27 1.24
N ARG A 59 -12.90 -9.78 1.91
CA ARG A 59 -13.34 -8.38 1.85
C ARG A 59 -13.04 -7.69 3.16
N ILE A 60 -12.38 -6.55 3.09
CA ILE A 60 -12.01 -5.73 4.26
C ILE A 60 -12.69 -4.37 4.11
N GLY A 61 -13.46 -3.96 5.13
CA GLY A 61 -14.01 -2.62 5.20
C GLY A 61 -12.95 -1.63 5.67
N VAL A 62 -12.78 -0.52 4.96
CA VAL A 62 -11.91 0.60 5.38
C VAL A 62 -12.79 1.77 5.77
N HIS A 63 -12.84 2.10 7.06
CA HIS A 63 -13.57 3.25 7.59
C HIS A 63 -12.62 4.13 8.40
N ALA A 64 -12.11 5.18 7.75
CA ALA A 64 -11.17 6.12 8.33
C ALA A 64 -11.23 7.47 7.58
N PRO A 65 -10.81 8.58 8.22
CA PRO A 65 -10.67 9.86 7.55
C PRO A 65 -9.56 9.82 6.50
N LYS A 66 -9.59 10.76 5.54
CA LYS A 66 -8.52 10.92 4.55
C LYS A 66 -7.22 11.35 5.24
N SER A 67 -6.23 10.48 5.21
CA SER A 67 -4.88 10.72 5.72
C SER A 67 -3.89 9.81 4.98
N PRO A 68 -2.58 10.08 5.03
CA PRO A 68 -1.57 9.17 4.48
C PRO A 68 -1.64 7.72 5.01
N ALA A 69 -2.20 7.50 6.21
CA ALA A 69 -2.35 6.16 6.78
C ALA A 69 -3.57 5.38 6.25
N THR A 70 -4.49 6.04 5.56
CA THR A 70 -5.75 5.44 5.06
C THR A 70 -5.74 5.18 3.54
N VAL A 71 -4.84 5.83 2.80
CA VAL A 71 -4.68 5.69 1.34
C VAL A 71 -3.87 4.44 1.00
#